data_AF-A0A3S0UF33-F1
#
_entry.id   AF-A0A3S0UF33-F1
#
_cell.length_a   1.000
_cell.length_b   1.000
_cell.length_c   1.000
_cell.angle_alpha   90.00
_cell.angle_beta   90.00
_cell.angle_gamma   90.00
#
_symmetry.space_group_name_H-M   'P 1'
#
loop_
_entity.id
_entity.type
_entity.pdbx_description
1 polymer ?
#
loop_
_entity_poly.entity_id
_entity_poly.type
_entity_poly.pdbx_seq_one_letter_code
_entity_poly.pdbx_strand_id
1 'polypeptide(L)' 'MSIATTARGWQASLILAFQRRAARTFLEHCAHQGPLQVQRPFYPEGDAVCHIALLHPPGGVVGGDELHIQAQLAPGA' A
#
# COMPACT_ATOMS: atom_id res chain seq x y z
N MET A 1 -6.83 33.11 -21.05
CA MET A 1 -6.49 31.69 -21.22
C MET A 1 -5.13 31.48 -20.57
N SER A 2 -5.08 31.00 -19.32
CA SER A 2 -3.83 30.81 -18.58
C SER A 2 -3.63 29.32 -18.41
N ILE A 3 -2.58 28.77 -18.99
CA ILE A 3 -2.25 27.35 -18.90
C ILE A 3 -1.66 27.16 -17.50
N ALA A 4 -2.43 26.57 -16.59
CA ALA A 4 -1.90 26.16 -15.29
C ALA A 4 -0.88 25.05 -15.54
N THR A 5 0.38 25.28 -15.16
CA THR A 5 1.36 24.20 -15.03
C THR A 5 0.88 23.31 -13.89
N THR A 6 0.28 22.17 -14.20
CA THR A 6 -0.03 21.14 -13.20
C THR A 6 1.30 20.71 -12.61
N ALA A 7 1.59 21.11 -11.36
CA ALA A 7 2.70 20.53 -10.62
C ALA A 7 2.51 19.01 -10.67
N ARG A 8 3.51 18.29 -11.17
CA ARG A 8 3.45 16.82 -11.23
C ARG A 8 3.26 16.31 -9.81
N GLY A 9 2.19 15.57 -9.56
CA GLY A 9 1.93 14.99 -8.26
C GLY A 9 2.96 13.91 -7.91
N TRP A 10 2.84 13.36 -6.72
CA TRP A 10 3.75 12.34 -6.23
C TRP A 10 3.62 11.06 -7.04
N GLN A 11 4.77 10.50 -7.41
CA GLN A 11 4.84 9.15 -7.95
C GLN A 11 5.30 8.21 -6.84
N ALA A 12 4.49 7.20 -6.55
CA ALA A 12 4.81 6.20 -5.54
C ALA A 12 4.47 4.80 -6.03
N SER A 13 5.23 3.82 -5.56
CA SER A 13 4.93 2.42 -5.79
C SER A 13 5.03 1.60 -4.52
N LEU A 14 4.24 0.53 -4.45
CA LEU A 14 4.21 -0.39 -3.33
C LEU A 14 4.04 -1.82 -3.85
N ILE A 15 4.95 -2.71 -3.46
CA ILE A 15 4.91 -4.13 -3.77
C ILE A 15 4.73 -4.89 -2.45
N LEU A 16 3.65 -5.66 -2.38
CA LEU A 16 3.24 -6.41 -1.21
C LEU A 16 3.15 -7.89 -1.55
N ALA A 17 3.64 -8.75 -0.66
CA ALA A 17 3.40 -10.19 -0.73
C ALA A 17 2.82 -10.68 0.59
N PHE A 18 1.67 -11.34 0.52
CA PHE A 18 1.03 -11.97 1.67
C PHE A 18 1.16 -13.49 1.59
N GLN A 19 1.46 -14.08 2.73
CA GLN A 19 1.60 -15.52 2.90
C GLN A 19 0.63 -16.01 3.96
N ARG A 20 0.23 -17.28 3.85
CA ARG A 20 -0.45 -18.00 4.92
C ARG A 20 0.50 -18.98 5.58
N ARG A 21 0.61 -18.91 6.91
CA ARG A 21 1.25 -19.95 7.73
C ARG A 21 0.23 -20.48 8.73
N ALA A 22 -0.10 -21.77 8.61
CA ALA A 22 -1.16 -22.40 9.37
C ALA A 22 -2.49 -21.62 9.24
N ALA A 23 -3.05 -21.15 10.37
CA ALA A 23 -4.29 -20.39 10.37
C ALA A 23 -4.11 -18.88 10.13
N ARG A 24 -2.86 -18.39 10.01
CA ARG A 24 -2.54 -16.96 9.96
C ARG A 24 -2.10 -16.48 8.60
N THR A 25 -2.71 -15.42 8.09
CA THR A 25 -2.16 -14.65 6.95
C THR A 25 -1.21 -13.58 7.48
N PHE A 26 -0.11 -13.26 6.81
CA PHE A 26 0.80 -12.18 7.20
C PHE A 26 1.45 -11.52 5.99
N LEU A 27 1.87 -10.26 6.13
CA LEU A 27 2.66 -9.55 5.13
C LEU A 27 4.11 -10.04 5.19
N GLU A 28 4.51 -10.87 4.22
CA GLU A 28 5.87 -11.41 4.09
C GLU A 28 6.82 -10.37 3.50
N HIS A 29 6.37 -9.66 2.46
CA HIS A 29 7.19 -8.69 1.75
C HIS A 29 6.48 -7.35 1.60
N CYS A 30 7.23 -6.27 1.80
CA CYS A 30 6.79 -4.91 1.57
C CYS A 30 7.96 -4.07 1.06
N ALA A 31 7.93 -3.70 -0.21
CA ALA A 31 8.86 -2.75 -0.81
C ALA A 31 8.08 -1.52 -1.27
N HIS A 32 8.63 -0.33 -1.04
CA HIS A 32 7.99 0.92 -1.42
C HIS A 32 8.99 1.86 -2.10
N GLN A 33 8.47 2.73 -2.96
CA GLN A 33 9.17 3.85 -3.54
C GLN A 33 8.31 5.10 -3.43
N GLY A 34 8.94 6.24 -3.19
CA GLY A 34 8.23 7.50 -2.98
C GLY A 34 7.53 7.55 -1.62
N PRO A 35 6.53 8.42 -1.45
CA PRO A 35 5.94 8.71 -0.13
C PRO A 35 4.99 7.62 0.39
N LEU A 36 4.58 6.64 -0.41
CA LEU A 36 3.60 5.63 -0.01
C LEU A 36 4.21 4.62 0.97
N GLN A 37 3.57 4.43 2.13
CA GLN A 37 4.04 3.55 3.21
C GLN A 37 2.94 2.59 3.67
N VAL A 38 3.35 1.53 4.37
CA VAL A 38 2.45 0.55 5.00
C VAL A 38 2.62 0.61 6.51
N GLN A 39 1.51 0.75 7.24
CA GLN A 39 1.52 0.54 8.68
C GLN A 39 1.73 -0.93 9.00
N ARG A 40 2.34 -1.19 10.16
CA ARG A 40 2.55 -2.55 10.68
C ARG A 40 1.22 -3.34 10.61
N PRO A 41 1.21 -4.55 10.01
CA PRO A 41 0.00 -5.35 9.92
C PRO A 41 -0.64 -5.62 11.28
N PHE A 42 -1.97 -5.63 11.31
CA PHE A 42 -2.78 -5.86 12.50
C PHE A 42 -3.99 -6.77 12.18
N TYR A 43 -4.64 -7.31 13.22
CA TYR A 43 -5.53 -8.48 13.11
C TYR A 43 -6.81 -8.30 13.95
N PRO A 44 -7.67 -7.31 13.62
CA PRO A 44 -8.87 -7.01 14.39
C PRO A 44 -9.93 -8.13 14.32
N GLU A 45 -9.90 -8.95 13.27
CA GLU A 45 -10.83 -10.08 13.05
C GLU A 45 -10.20 -11.44 13.43
N GLY A 46 -9.02 -11.41 14.08
CA GLY A 46 -8.22 -12.59 14.38
C GLY A 46 -7.17 -12.90 13.32
N ASP A 47 -6.32 -13.90 13.61
CA ASP A 47 -5.08 -14.16 12.85
C ASP A 47 -5.30 -14.53 11.38
N ALA A 48 -6.48 -15.03 11.01
CA ALA A 48 -6.79 -15.43 9.64
C ALA A 48 -6.87 -14.25 8.66
N VAL A 49 -7.16 -13.03 9.14
CA VAL A 49 -7.33 -11.85 8.30
C VAL A 49 -6.24 -10.83 8.63
N CYS A 50 -5.33 -10.60 7.70
CA CYS A 50 -4.25 -9.62 7.82
C CYS A 50 -4.72 -8.26 7.31
N HIS A 51 -4.82 -7.28 8.20
CA HIS A 51 -5.14 -5.90 7.82
C HIS A 51 -3.87 -5.07 7.73
N ILE A 52 -3.80 -4.25 6.68
CA ILE A 52 -2.79 -3.21 6.54
C ILE A 52 -3.49 -1.87 6.27
N ALA A 53 -2.85 -0.79 6.69
CA ALA A 53 -3.26 0.56 6.30
C ALA A 53 -2.16 1.16 5.42
N LEU A 54 -2.56 1.67 4.26
CA LEU A 54 -1.68 2.44 3.39
C LEU A 54 -1.66 3.89 3.84
N LEU A 55 -0.47 4.46 3.95
CA LEU A 55 -0.25 5.84 4.32
C LEU A 55 0.34 6.58 3.13
N HIS A 56 -0.29 7.68 2.74
CA HIS A 56 0.26 8.65 1.81
C HIS A 56 0.45 9.97 2.56
N PRO A 57 1.60 10.17 3.23
CA PRO A 57 1.88 11.30 4.11
C PRO A 57 1.74 12.70 3.50
N PRO A 58 1.79 12.94 2.16
CA PRO A 58 1.56 14.25 1.56
C PRO A 58 0.13 14.81 1.74
N GLY A 59 -0.37 14.97 2.97
CA GLY A 59 -1.64 15.63 3.26
C GLY A 59 -2.88 14.99 2.64
N GLY A 60 -2.75 13.80 2.03
CA GLY A 60 -3.80 13.13 1.25
C GLY A 60 -3.38 12.88 -0.20
N VAL A 61 -4.22 12.16 -0.94
CA VAL A 61 -4.02 11.95 -2.39
C VAL A 61 -4.59 13.15 -3.13
N VAL A 62 -3.73 13.89 -3.83
CA VAL A 62 -4.13 15.10 -4.56
C VAL A 62 -4.15 14.86 -6.06
N GLY A 63 -4.82 15.75 -6.80
CA GLY A 63 -4.89 15.66 -8.26
C GLY A 63 -3.49 15.67 -8.88
N GLY A 64 -3.18 14.62 -9.65
CA GLY A 64 -1.88 14.44 -10.31
C GLY A 64 -0.95 13.43 -9.62
N ASP A 65 -1.30 12.92 -8.43
CA ASP A 65 -0.58 11.80 -7.83
C ASP A 65 -0.79 10.51 -8.63
N GLU A 66 0.25 9.70 -8.73
CA GLU A 66 0.25 8.41 -9.40
C GLU A 66 0.77 7.34 -8.44
N LEU A 67 -0.12 6.47 -7.99
CA LEU A 67 0.16 5.45 -6.97
C LEU A 67 0.00 4.06 -7.58
N HIS A 68 1.11 3.33 -7.69
CA HIS A 68 1.15 1.97 -8.21
C HIS A 68 1.20 0.97 -7.06
N ILE A 69 0.16 0.15 -6.89
CA ILE A 69 0.09 -0.82 -5.81
C ILE A 69 -0.06 -2.22 -6.41
N GLN A 70 0.89 -3.09 -6.09
CA GLN A 70 0.88 -4.49 -6.47
C GLN A 70 0.80 -5.36 -5.22
N ALA A 71 -0.17 -6.26 -5.19
CA ALA A 71 -0.32 -7.25 -4.12
C ALA A 71 -0.26 -8.66 -4.70
N GLN A 72 0.58 -9.49 -4.12
CA GLN A 72 0.71 -10.91 -4.41
C GLN A 72 0.16 -11.70 -3.23
N LEU A 73 -0.72 -12.66 -3.50
CA LEU A 73 -1.33 -13.52 -2.50
C LEU A 73 -0.89 -14.95 -2.76
N ALA A 74 -0.28 -15.57 -1.76
CA ALA A 74 -0.07 -17.00 -1.78
C ALA A 74 -1.40 -17.76 -1.62
N PRO A 75 -1.48 -19.04 -2.00
CA PRO A 75 -2.70 -19.82 -1.84
C PRO A 75 -3.24 -19.80 -0.40
N GLY A 76 -4.50 -19.37 -0.25
CA GLY A 76 -5.19 -19.28 1.03
C GLY A 76 -4.79 -18.09 1.91
N ALA A 77 -3.83 -17.26 1.47
CA ALA A 77 -3.51 -15.98 2.12
C ALA A 77 -4.66 -14.99 1.98
#